data_AF-A0A3L7Q2X8-F1
#
_entry.id   AF-A0A3L7Q2X8-F1
#
_cell.length_a   1.000
_cell.length_b   1.000
_cell.length_c   1.000
_cell.angle_alpha   90.00
_cell.angle_beta   90.00
_cell.angle_gamma   90.00
#
_symmetry.space_group_name_H-M   'P 1'
#
loop_
_entity.id
_entity.type
_entity.pdbx_description
1 polymer ?
#
loop_
_entity_poly.entity_id
_entity_poly.type
_entity_poly.pdbx_seq_one_letter_code
_entity_poly.pdbx_strand_id
1 'polypeptide(L)'
;MRKDMAVKYQQMQMNPKPLGYLDISDKDLRALPLAGDDGDDFELSVPMTQSTSFSMPPAAAPESGASPDDIPSLGISPLSSLTETSAPLPSLDSDKPTTKSERPKSEDDAFFDMVKEESAETAKRRKQRPMVGGVRTASGGFIIYCPYGCRFEVKDSHRGMQGRCPRCKAPFIVPVDPPDYSISKKPDATAATAPTGPADAAGAFSGWLKDLHLHTVAPDKLKLKADSLLKEFTEYDVAFSADQLLVVNLAKKGGGLFGGGDKKKAEARETMLQHLKDGKPLAELTATDKQIFSADQIRQMRVVQPAANRAESMFAGITIFGAGRIAVMMPYSDDPNALPQYLSFNLTEFRAFASALQLYYGMENFGGDSGAPVTDAYDTHTCSSTNAPIQALRYLEYYKADPGIKLAPVGYQCGACKLTISEAGRAKDQLGGKDGKGMAKQKCPKCQQKMGDNPLMGFAPNPDPVATAAK
;
A
#
# COMPACT_ATOMS: atom_id res chain seq x y z
N MET A 1 -48.13 13.90 29.26
CA MET A 1 -47.85 14.48 27.93
C MET A 1 -48.86 15.57 27.64
N ARG A 2 -48.42 16.79 27.29
CA ARG A 2 -49.31 17.94 27.07
C ARG A 2 -50.09 17.74 25.77
N LYS A 3 -51.42 17.82 25.86
CA LYS A 3 -52.37 17.55 24.74
C LYS A 3 -52.12 18.46 23.53
N ASP A 4 -51.55 19.63 23.80
CA ASP A 4 -51.24 20.69 22.85
C ASP A 4 -50.15 20.26 21.83
N MET A 5 -49.23 19.38 22.24
CA MET A 5 -48.20 18.82 21.34
C MET A 5 -48.79 17.79 20.37
N ALA A 6 -49.78 17.01 20.81
CA ALA A 6 -50.42 16.00 19.96
C ALA A 6 -51.24 16.65 18.83
N VAL A 7 -51.95 17.75 19.13
CA VAL A 7 -52.70 18.52 18.14
C VAL A 7 -51.76 19.13 17.09
N LYS A 8 -50.61 19.68 17.53
CA LYS A 8 -49.62 20.27 16.63
C LYS A 8 -48.96 19.24 15.71
N TYR A 9 -48.75 18.02 16.20
CA TYR A 9 -48.22 16.92 15.41
C TYR A 9 -49.22 16.43 14.35
N GLN A 10 -50.50 16.34 14.72
CA GLN A 10 -51.57 15.96 13.81
C GLN A 10 -51.80 17.01 12.71
N GLN A 11 -51.62 18.30 13.05
CA GLN A 11 -51.72 19.40 12.09
C GLN A 11 -50.54 19.44 11.09
N MET A 12 -49.34 18.99 11.49
CA MET A 12 -48.20 18.84 10.57
C MET A 12 -48.35 17.66 9.61
N GLN A 13 -49.07 16.60 10.01
CA GLN A 13 -49.35 15.46 9.12
C GLN A 13 -50.41 15.78 8.05
N MET A 14 -51.37 16.66 8.37
CA MET A 14 -52.44 17.04 7.43
C MET A 14 -52.02 18.08 6.38
N ASN A 15 -50.89 18.76 6.58
CA ASN A 15 -50.41 19.80 5.67
C ASN A 15 -48.88 19.68 5.47
N PRO A 16 -48.40 18.62 4.78
CA PRO A 16 -46.99 18.50 4.45
C PRO A 16 -46.62 19.66 3.53
N LYS A 17 -45.80 20.59 4.03
CA LYS A 17 -45.24 21.66 3.20
C LYS A 17 -44.49 20.99 2.04
N PRO A 18 -44.79 21.35 0.78
CA PRO A 18 -44.06 20.80 -0.35
C PRO A 18 -42.60 21.22 -0.23
N LEU A 19 -41.72 20.22 -0.13
CA LEU A 19 -40.28 20.42 -0.22
C LEU A 19 -39.94 20.79 -1.67
N GLY A 20 -40.04 22.07 -1.99
CA GLY A 20 -39.48 22.66 -3.20
C GLY A 20 -37.97 22.71 -3.08
N TYR A 21 -37.29 21.60 -3.40
CA TYR A 21 -35.83 21.56 -3.53
C TYR A 21 -35.44 21.04 -4.90
N LEU A 22 -35.99 21.63 -5.97
CA LEU A 22 -35.44 21.57 -7.34
C LEU A 22 -36.08 22.72 -8.16
N ASP A 23 -35.70 23.97 -7.90
CA ASP A 23 -35.52 25.01 -8.93
C ASP A 23 -35.09 26.32 -8.25
N ILE A 24 -33.79 26.61 -8.23
CA ILE A 24 -33.31 27.97 -8.00
C ILE A 24 -32.49 28.32 -9.24
N SER A 25 -33.10 29.09 -10.12
CA SER A 25 -32.41 29.65 -11.28
C SER A 25 -31.45 30.77 -10.84
N ASP A 26 -30.30 30.85 -11.53
CA ASP A 26 -29.13 31.71 -11.23
C ASP A 26 -29.38 33.24 -11.22
N LYS A 27 -30.63 33.70 -11.34
CA LYS A 27 -30.97 35.13 -11.44
C LYS A 27 -31.30 35.82 -10.12
N ASP A 28 -31.57 35.08 -9.04
CA ASP A 28 -32.00 35.67 -7.77
C ASP A 28 -30.88 35.83 -6.71
N LEU A 29 -29.63 35.43 -7.03
CA LEU A 29 -28.49 35.58 -6.12
C LEU A 29 -27.85 36.99 -6.08
N ARG A 30 -28.45 37.99 -6.75
CA ARG A 30 -27.81 39.30 -6.92
C ARG A 30 -28.42 40.47 -6.18
N ALA A 31 -29.31 40.23 -5.21
CA ALA A 31 -29.88 41.32 -4.43
C ALA A 31 -30.18 40.91 -2.99
N LEU A 32 -29.16 40.86 -2.12
CA LEU A 32 -29.36 41.15 -0.70
C LEU A 32 -28.16 41.95 -0.12
N PRO A 33 -28.43 42.93 0.76
CA PRO A 33 -27.46 43.94 1.19
C PRO A 33 -26.62 43.50 2.40
N LEU A 34 -25.43 44.09 2.47
CA LEU A 34 -24.48 44.00 3.59
C LEU A 34 -24.99 44.74 4.83
N ALA A 35 -25.19 44.00 5.92
CA ALA A 35 -25.20 44.43 7.31
C ALA A 35 -24.75 43.19 8.11
N GLY A 36 -23.97 43.21 9.17
CA GLY A 36 -23.33 44.24 9.98
C GLY A 36 -22.36 43.48 10.89
N ASP A 37 -21.34 44.18 11.32
CA ASP A 37 -20.32 43.79 12.28
C ASP A 37 -20.94 43.36 13.62
N ASP A 38 -20.61 42.17 14.12
CA ASP A 38 -20.70 41.82 15.54
C ASP A 38 -19.65 40.73 15.82
N GLY A 39 -18.59 41.16 16.50
CA GLY A 39 -17.56 40.28 17.05
C GLY A 39 -18.05 39.67 18.35
N ASP A 40 -18.27 38.35 18.35
CA ASP A 40 -18.46 37.58 19.57
C ASP A 40 -17.20 36.77 19.89
N ASP A 41 -16.61 37.25 20.98
CA ASP A 41 -15.59 36.71 21.85
C ASP A 41 -15.89 35.24 22.23
N PHE A 42 -14.99 34.31 21.88
CA PHE A 42 -15.07 32.92 22.35
C PHE A 42 -13.75 32.52 22.99
N GLU A 43 -13.62 32.88 24.27
CA GLU A 43 -12.59 32.39 25.19
C GLU A 43 -12.74 30.87 25.42
N LEU A 44 -11.68 30.11 25.15
CA LEU A 44 -11.53 28.74 25.66
C LEU A 44 -10.38 28.69 26.67
N SER A 45 -10.79 28.73 27.92
CA SER A 45 -10.03 28.49 29.15
C SER A 45 -9.09 27.28 29.06
N VAL A 46 -7.80 27.55 29.33
CA VAL A 46 -6.74 26.56 29.53
C VAL A 46 -6.66 26.25 31.03
N PRO A 47 -6.87 25.00 31.49
CA PRO A 47 -6.48 24.64 32.85
C PRO A 47 -4.98 24.29 32.86
N MET A 48 -4.20 25.20 33.42
CA MET A 48 -2.81 25.02 33.83
C MET A 48 -2.76 24.49 35.28
N THR A 49 -1.69 23.75 35.61
CA THR A 49 -1.34 23.13 36.92
C THR A 49 -1.98 21.74 37.14
N GLN A 50 -1.24 20.68 37.47
CA GLN A 50 -0.28 20.58 38.56
C GLN A 50 0.97 19.76 38.21
N SER A 51 2.11 20.35 38.56
CA SER A 51 3.42 19.69 38.64
C SER A 51 3.45 18.80 39.89
N THR A 52 3.58 17.49 39.70
CA THR A 52 3.98 16.57 40.77
C THR A 52 5.42 16.13 40.54
N SER A 53 6.28 16.62 41.42
CA SER A 53 7.64 16.17 41.68
C SER A 53 7.72 14.64 41.83
N PHE A 54 8.54 13.99 41.01
CA PHE A 54 8.94 12.60 41.24
C PHE A 54 10.43 12.55 41.58
N SER A 55 10.70 12.10 42.80
CA SER A 55 12.02 12.02 43.44
C SER A 55 12.73 10.73 43.03
N MET A 56 13.99 10.83 42.60
CA MET A 56 14.87 9.67 42.37
C MET A 56 15.37 9.13 43.71
N PRO A 57 15.43 7.79 43.91
CA PRO A 57 16.22 7.18 44.98
C PRO A 57 17.68 6.90 44.54
N PRO A 58 18.62 6.81 45.50
CA PRO A 58 20.05 6.85 45.24
C PRO A 58 20.68 5.47 44.97
N ALA A 59 21.88 5.53 44.40
CA ALA A 59 22.79 4.42 44.17
C ALA A 59 23.31 3.79 45.47
N ALA A 60 23.49 2.46 45.44
CA ALA A 60 24.32 1.71 46.38
C ALA A 60 25.17 0.68 45.61
N ALA A 61 26.48 0.74 45.82
CA ALA A 61 27.47 -0.33 45.62
C ALA A 61 28.09 -0.63 47.01
N PRO A 62 29.08 -1.53 47.21
CA PRO A 62 29.70 -2.57 46.35
C PRO A 62 29.81 -3.96 47.05
N GLU A 63 30.38 -4.98 46.39
CA GLU A 63 31.32 -6.04 46.91
C GLU A 63 31.75 -6.91 45.69
N SER A 64 32.96 -6.79 45.13
CA SER A 64 34.26 -7.39 45.52
C SER A 64 34.43 -8.88 45.13
N GLY A 65 35.34 -9.18 44.19
CA GLY A 65 35.90 -10.54 44.04
C GLY A 65 36.61 -10.91 42.72
N ALA A 66 37.91 -10.61 42.64
CA ALA A 66 39.00 -11.33 41.93
C ALA A 66 39.20 -11.27 40.39
N SER A 67 40.43 -10.88 40.02
CA SER A 67 41.11 -10.66 38.72
C SER A 67 41.78 -11.95 38.14
N PRO A 68 42.74 -11.94 37.15
CA PRO A 68 43.18 -10.96 36.12
C PRO A 68 43.43 -11.56 34.70
N ASP A 69 44.10 -10.76 33.82
CA ASP A 69 44.76 -11.06 32.51
C ASP A 69 43.82 -11.07 31.27
N ASP A 70 44.03 -10.36 30.15
CA ASP A 70 45.23 -9.84 29.46
C ASP A 70 44.83 -8.70 28.49
N ILE A 71 45.70 -7.71 28.26
CA ILE A 71 45.52 -6.59 27.31
C ILE A 71 46.67 -6.62 26.28
N PRO A 72 46.43 -6.27 25.00
CA PRO A 72 47.30 -5.25 24.40
C PRO A 72 46.57 -4.21 23.54
N SER A 73 46.52 -2.99 24.07
CA SER A 73 46.98 -1.70 23.53
C SER A 73 47.08 -1.48 22.00
N LEU A 74 46.22 -0.61 21.49
CA LEU A 74 46.44 0.32 20.35
C LEU A 74 45.59 1.57 20.69
N GLY A 75 46.13 2.78 20.91
CA GLY A 75 46.98 3.56 20.01
C GLY A 75 46.16 4.75 19.50
N ILE A 76 45.87 5.72 20.36
CA ILE A 76 45.15 6.96 20.04
C ILE A 76 46.20 8.06 19.81
N SER A 77 46.15 8.74 18.67
CA SER A 77 46.82 10.03 18.43
C SER A 77 45.78 11.12 18.16
N PRO A 78 45.90 12.31 18.77
CA PRO A 78 44.91 13.38 18.66
C PRO A 78 45.23 14.42 17.57
N LEU A 79 44.13 14.97 17.03
CA LEU A 79 43.81 16.37 16.73
C LEU A 79 44.97 17.38 16.57
N SER A 80 45.06 18.00 15.38
CA SER A 80 45.80 19.24 15.12
C SER A 80 44.86 20.37 14.70
N SER A 81 44.74 21.32 15.63
CA SER A 81 44.70 22.79 15.57
C SER A 81 44.34 23.54 14.27
N LEU A 82 43.36 24.43 14.44
CA LEU A 82 42.99 25.58 13.61
C LEU A 82 44.10 26.65 13.60
N THR A 83 44.28 27.34 12.48
CA THR A 83 45.09 28.57 12.40
C THR A 83 44.25 29.68 11.75
N GLU A 84 44.07 30.73 12.53
CA GLU A 84 43.36 31.98 12.25
C GLU A 84 44.37 32.99 11.71
N THR A 85 44.03 33.75 10.66
CA THR A 85 44.89 34.85 10.15
C THR A 85 44.02 36.05 9.83
N SER A 86 44.31 37.13 10.56
CA SER A 86 43.66 38.44 10.53
C SER A 86 44.46 39.47 9.71
N ALA A 87 43.75 40.55 9.36
CA ALA A 87 44.19 41.92 9.00
C ALA A 87 44.18 42.30 7.49
N PRO A 88 44.12 43.62 7.14
CA PRO A 88 43.32 44.71 7.71
C PRO A 88 42.67 45.66 6.66
N LEU A 89 41.79 46.54 7.13
CA LEU A 89 41.20 47.71 6.44
C LEU A 89 42.23 48.82 6.14
N PRO A 90 41.93 49.73 5.20
CA PRO A 90 42.21 51.15 5.42
C PRO A 90 41.06 52.11 5.08
N SER A 91 41.17 53.27 5.72
CA SER A 91 40.18 54.34 5.90
C SER A 91 40.29 55.47 4.85
N LEU A 92 39.26 56.31 4.86
CA LEU A 92 38.92 57.50 4.07
C LEU A 92 39.89 58.69 4.15
N ASP A 93 39.91 59.55 3.12
CA ASP A 93 39.88 61.03 3.26
C ASP A 93 39.52 61.79 1.95
N SER A 94 38.90 62.97 2.14
CA SER A 94 38.21 63.98 1.27
C SER A 94 39.11 64.71 0.22
N ASP A 95 38.69 65.55 -0.78
CA ASP A 95 37.61 66.55 -0.92
C ASP A 95 37.50 67.17 -2.38
N LYS A 96 36.28 67.48 -2.87
CA LYS A 96 35.75 68.48 -3.88
C LYS A 96 36.18 68.60 -5.39
N PRO A 97 35.39 69.26 -6.30
CA PRO A 97 33.95 69.66 -6.34
C PRO A 97 33.16 69.46 -7.68
N THR A 98 31.81 69.40 -7.57
CA THR A 98 30.71 69.79 -8.52
C THR A 98 30.55 69.17 -9.93
N THR A 99 29.43 68.48 -10.18
CA THR A 99 28.32 68.89 -11.10
C THR A 99 27.11 67.95 -10.97
N LYS A 100 25.90 68.49 -11.21
CA LYS A 100 24.59 67.84 -11.01
C LYS A 100 24.30 66.74 -12.04
N SER A 101 23.47 65.79 -11.58
CA SER A 101 22.38 65.12 -12.33
C SER A 101 22.66 63.72 -12.87
N GLU A 102 22.43 62.72 -12.03
CA GLU A 102 21.48 61.60 -12.21
C GLU A 102 21.80 60.58 -11.11
N ARG A 103 20.82 60.23 -10.27
CA ARG A 103 21.04 59.31 -9.15
C ARG A 103 21.34 57.92 -9.72
N PRO A 104 22.55 57.37 -9.54
CA PRO A 104 22.82 56.00 -9.96
C PRO A 104 21.97 55.07 -9.10
N LYS A 105 21.32 54.09 -9.73
CA LYS A 105 20.61 53.01 -9.02
C LYS A 105 21.58 52.43 -8.00
N SER A 106 21.31 52.64 -6.71
CA SER A 106 22.08 51.99 -5.64
C SER A 106 21.93 50.49 -5.80
N GLU A 107 22.99 49.74 -5.50
CA GLU A 107 23.01 48.29 -5.61
C GLU A 107 21.85 47.65 -4.82
N ASP A 108 21.39 48.30 -3.75
CA ASP A 108 20.21 47.90 -2.98
C ASP A 108 18.91 47.91 -3.81
N ASP A 109 18.74 48.85 -4.75
CA ASP A 109 17.56 48.89 -5.63
C ASP A 109 17.61 47.76 -6.68
N ALA A 110 18.81 47.38 -7.12
CA ALA A 110 19.01 46.24 -8.03
C ALA A 110 18.69 44.90 -7.35
N PHE A 111 19.01 44.76 -6.05
CA PHE A 111 18.61 43.60 -5.26
C PHE A 111 17.09 43.56 -5.02
N PHE A 112 16.47 44.71 -4.70
CA PHE A 112 15.02 44.77 -4.54
C PHE A 112 14.25 44.47 -5.84
N ASP A 113 14.77 44.92 -6.99
CA ASP A 113 14.21 44.59 -8.29
C ASP A 113 14.39 43.10 -8.62
N MET A 114 15.55 42.51 -8.31
CA MET A 114 15.81 41.07 -8.50
C MET A 114 14.89 40.20 -7.62
N VAL A 115 14.65 40.59 -6.36
CA VAL A 115 13.71 39.89 -5.47
C VAL A 115 12.26 40.06 -5.94
N LYS A 116 11.88 41.24 -6.45
CA LYS A 116 10.55 41.44 -7.05
C LYS A 116 10.37 40.59 -8.29
N GLU A 117 11.39 40.48 -9.14
CA GLU A 117 11.35 39.66 -10.34
C GLU A 117 11.29 38.16 -10.02
N GLU A 118 12.08 37.68 -9.05
CA GLU A 118 12.05 36.30 -8.57
C GLU A 118 10.71 35.94 -7.89
N SER A 119 10.13 36.87 -7.11
CA SER A 119 8.80 36.69 -6.51
C SER A 119 7.67 36.69 -7.57
N ALA A 120 7.81 37.48 -8.63
CA ALA A 120 6.87 37.50 -9.75
C ALA A 120 7.00 36.24 -10.62
N GLU A 121 8.22 35.72 -10.83
CA GLU A 121 8.46 34.50 -11.58
C GLU A 121 7.95 33.26 -10.81
N THR A 122 8.18 33.19 -9.50
CA THR A 122 7.61 32.12 -8.65
C THR A 122 6.08 32.18 -8.59
N ALA A 123 5.48 33.38 -8.58
CA ALA A 123 4.03 33.54 -8.69
C ALA A 123 3.49 33.12 -10.06
N LYS A 124 4.20 33.41 -11.16
CA LYS A 124 3.84 32.95 -12.51
C LYS A 124 3.98 31.43 -12.66
N ARG A 125 5.03 30.82 -12.09
CA ARG A 125 5.20 29.36 -12.04
C ARG A 125 4.10 28.67 -11.24
N ARG A 126 3.58 29.31 -10.17
CA ARG A 126 2.38 28.82 -9.46
C ARG A 126 1.10 28.91 -10.30
N LYS A 127 0.95 29.93 -11.15
CA LYS A 127 -0.24 30.12 -11.99
C LYS A 127 -0.24 29.31 -13.30
N GLN A 128 0.92 28.88 -13.79
CA GLN A 128 1.07 28.13 -15.05
C GLN A 128 1.22 26.61 -14.89
N ARG A 129 1.19 26.07 -13.67
CA ARG A 129 1.00 24.62 -13.51
C ARG A 129 -0.45 24.27 -13.90
N PRO A 130 -0.69 23.42 -14.92
CA PRO A 130 -2.01 22.87 -15.14
C PRO A 130 -2.40 22.07 -13.89
N MET A 131 -3.39 22.55 -13.13
CA MET A 131 -4.00 21.82 -12.03
C MET A 131 -4.75 20.62 -12.61
N VAL A 132 -4.04 19.52 -12.82
CA VAL A 132 -4.62 18.18 -12.96
C VAL A 132 -4.62 17.59 -11.56
N GLY A 133 -5.71 17.79 -10.82
CA GLY A 133 -5.85 17.34 -9.44
C GLY A 133 -7.26 16.81 -9.22
N GLY A 134 -7.36 15.69 -8.51
CA GLY A 134 -8.58 14.91 -8.30
C GLY A 134 -9.77 15.69 -7.72
N VAL A 135 -10.91 15.02 -7.69
CA VAL A 135 -12.22 15.58 -7.30
C VAL A 135 -12.15 16.19 -5.90
N ARG A 136 -11.96 17.51 -5.83
CA ARG A 136 -12.24 18.30 -4.64
C ARG A 136 -13.73 18.19 -4.36
N THR A 137 -14.09 17.81 -3.15
CA THR A 137 -15.44 18.02 -2.63
C THR A 137 -15.72 19.53 -2.59
N ALA A 138 -16.99 19.94 -2.69
CA ALA A 138 -17.40 21.35 -2.72
C ALA A 138 -16.87 22.18 -1.53
N SER A 139 -16.49 21.50 -0.43
CA SER A 139 -15.93 22.04 0.81
C SER A 139 -14.40 22.13 0.87
N GLY A 140 -13.67 21.76 -0.21
CA GLY A 140 -12.21 21.90 -0.27
C GLY A 140 -11.42 20.87 0.55
N GLY A 141 -12.03 19.74 0.89
CA GLY A 141 -11.38 18.61 1.57
C GLY A 141 -10.96 17.48 0.63
N PHE A 142 -10.33 16.45 1.20
CA PHE A 142 -10.08 15.17 0.54
C PHE A 142 -10.61 14.02 1.39
N ILE A 143 -10.93 12.91 0.74
CA ILE A 143 -11.56 11.76 1.37
C ILE A 143 -10.48 10.83 1.92
N ILE A 144 -10.61 10.43 3.18
CA ILE A 144 -9.76 9.42 3.81
C ILE A 144 -10.60 8.29 4.40
N TYR A 145 -9.92 7.18 4.71
CA TYR A 145 -10.51 6.00 5.31
C TYR A 145 -9.94 5.77 6.73
N CYS A 146 -10.83 5.50 7.67
CA CYS A 146 -10.46 5.05 9.01
C CYS A 146 -9.77 3.67 8.96
N PRO A 147 -8.96 3.26 9.96
CA PRO A 147 -8.52 1.87 10.13
C PRO A 147 -9.67 0.84 10.12
N TYR A 148 -10.87 1.21 10.55
CA TYR A 148 -12.08 0.39 10.51
C TYR A 148 -12.94 0.62 9.24
N GLY A 149 -12.36 1.20 8.18
CA GLY A 149 -12.99 1.30 6.86
C GLY A 149 -14.03 2.40 6.65
N CYS A 150 -14.32 3.25 7.66
CA CYS A 150 -15.25 4.37 7.50
C CYS A 150 -14.69 5.46 6.55
N ARG A 151 -15.48 5.86 5.55
CA ARG A 151 -15.17 6.95 4.61
C ARG A 151 -15.66 8.28 5.17
N PHE A 152 -14.79 9.28 5.25
CA PHE A 152 -15.15 10.64 5.66
C PHE A 152 -14.21 11.68 5.03
N GLU A 153 -14.68 12.91 4.95
CA GLU A 153 -13.93 14.04 4.38
C GLU A 153 -13.11 14.74 5.47
N VAL A 154 -11.86 15.04 5.14
CA VAL A 154 -10.96 15.81 6.00
C VAL A 154 -10.45 17.04 5.26
N LYS A 155 -10.45 18.18 5.96
CA LYS A 155 -9.91 19.43 5.45
C LYS A 155 -8.40 19.34 5.22
N ASP A 156 -7.92 20.06 4.23
CA ASP A 156 -6.50 20.17 3.89
C ASP A 156 -5.61 20.62 5.05
N SER A 157 -6.17 21.41 5.97
CA SER A 157 -5.48 21.91 7.17
C SER A 157 -5.12 20.84 8.19
N HIS A 158 -5.75 19.66 8.14
CA HIS A 158 -5.51 18.58 9.11
C HIS A 158 -4.48 17.55 8.61
N ARG A 159 -3.75 17.85 7.53
CA ARG A 159 -2.64 17.02 7.03
C ARG A 159 -1.59 16.78 8.11
N GLY A 160 -1.13 15.54 8.25
CA GLY A 160 -0.14 15.15 9.25
C GLY A 160 -0.66 15.14 10.70
N MET A 161 -1.93 15.52 10.94
CA MET A 161 -2.52 15.46 12.27
C MET A 161 -3.16 14.09 12.53
N GLN A 162 -3.11 13.66 13.79
CA GLN A 162 -3.86 12.52 14.29
C GLN A 162 -5.28 12.96 14.67
N GLY A 163 -6.29 12.27 14.14
CA GLY A 163 -7.71 12.54 14.39
C GLY A 163 -8.45 11.31 14.88
N ARG A 164 -9.74 11.48 15.23
CA ARG A 164 -10.66 10.37 15.55
C ARG A 164 -11.77 10.30 14.52
N CYS A 165 -12.05 9.11 14.01
CA CYS A 165 -13.06 8.94 12.97
C CYS A 165 -14.43 9.42 13.48
N PRO A 166 -15.19 10.21 12.72
CA PRO A 166 -16.50 10.70 13.14
C PRO A 166 -17.54 9.58 13.29
N ARG A 167 -17.34 8.42 12.65
CA ARG A 167 -18.26 7.28 12.73
C ARG A 167 -17.92 6.29 13.84
N CYS A 168 -16.67 5.82 13.91
CA CYS A 168 -16.27 4.78 14.86
C CYS A 168 -15.29 5.27 15.95
N LYS A 169 -14.95 6.56 16.00
CA LYS A 169 -14.05 7.20 16.98
C LYS A 169 -12.62 6.67 17.04
N ALA A 170 -12.25 5.76 16.15
CA ALA A 170 -10.93 5.20 16.08
C ALA A 170 -9.86 6.24 15.68
N PRO A 171 -8.65 6.14 16.23
CA PRO A 171 -7.56 7.04 15.88
C PRO A 171 -7.10 6.78 14.44
N PHE A 172 -6.87 7.84 13.67
CA PHE A 172 -6.29 7.78 12.32
C PHE A 172 -5.29 8.92 12.12
N ILE A 173 -4.37 8.77 11.17
CA ILE A 173 -3.40 9.80 10.81
C ILE A 173 -3.71 10.26 9.38
N VAL A 174 -3.80 11.57 9.18
CA VAL A 174 -4.06 12.16 7.85
C VAL A 174 -2.77 12.18 7.03
N PRO A 175 -2.71 11.56 5.84
CA PRO A 175 -1.54 11.61 4.97
C PRO A 175 -1.16 13.05 4.57
N VAL A 176 0.13 13.35 4.54
CA VAL A 176 0.65 14.71 4.27
C VAL A 176 0.50 15.08 2.79
N ASP A 177 0.61 14.12 1.86
CA ASP A 177 0.53 14.38 0.42
C ASP A 177 -0.82 13.94 -0.19
N PRO A 178 -1.45 14.75 -1.05
CA PRO A 178 -2.61 14.30 -1.82
C PRO A 178 -2.17 13.29 -2.89
N PRO A 179 -2.89 12.18 -3.09
CA PRO A 179 -2.63 11.25 -4.19
C PRO A 179 -2.93 11.89 -5.56
N ASP A 180 -2.02 11.71 -6.51
CA ASP A 180 -2.24 11.99 -7.93
C ASP A 180 -3.12 10.88 -8.53
N TYR A 181 -4.39 11.18 -8.78
CA TYR A 181 -5.30 10.30 -9.51
C TYR A 181 -5.27 10.61 -11.00
N SER A 182 -4.40 9.96 -11.77
CA SER A 182 -4.55 9.90 -13.23
C SER A 182 -5.39 8.67 -13.60
N ILE A 183 -6.69 8.88 -13.83
CA ILE A 183 -7.57 7.86 -14.41
C ILE A 183 -7.26 7.77 -15.91
N SER A 184 -6.38 6.84 -16.28
CA SER A 184 -6.18 6.46 -17.68
C SER A 184 -7.29 5.50 -18.11
N LYS A 185 -8.25 6.02 -18.87
CA LYS A 185 -9.31 5.28 -19.56
C LYS A 185 -8.80 4.82 -20.94
N LYS A 186 -8.62 3.51 -21.15
CA LYS A 186 -9.34 2.70 -22.17
C LYS A 186 -8.79 1.27 -22.28
N PRO A 187 -9.65 0.31 -22.68
CA PRO A 187 -9.39 -1.11 -22.61
C PRO A 187 -8.81 -1.67 -23.91
N ASP A 188 -8.10 -2.78 -23.82
CA ASP A 188 -8.11 -3.80 -24.87
C ASP A 188 -8.40 -5.15 -24.23
N ALA A 189 -9.52 -5.72 -24.64
CA ALA A 189 -9.98 -7.03 -24.23
C ALA A 189 -9.16 -8.08 -24.99
N THR A 190 -8.38 -8.87 -24.27
CA THR A 190 -7.87 -10.14 -24.80
C THR A 190 -8.43 -11.25 -23.92
N ALA A 191 -9.25 -12.09 -24.52
CA ALA A 191 -9.92 -13.21 -23.89
C ALA A 191 -8.88 -14.17 -23.29
N ALA A 192 -8.86 -14.27 -21.96
CA ALA A 192 -8.12 -15.29 -21.25
C ALA A 192 -8.93 -16.59 -21.23
N THR A 193 -8.30 -17.66 -21.67
CA THR A 193 -8.78 -19.03 -21.62
C THR A 193 -9.08 -19.43 -20.17
N ALA A 194 -10.29 -19.95 -19.94
CA ALA A 194 -10.75 -20.38 -18.63
C ALA A 194 -9.82 -21.45 -18.04
N PRO A 195 -9.37 -21.32 -16.78
CA PRO A 195 -8.79 -22.46 -16.08
C PRO A 195 -9.93 -23.42 -15.73
N THR A 196 -9.75 -24.68 -16.13
CA THR A 196 -10.49 -25.84 -15.61
C THR A 196 -10.37 -25.86 -14.08
N GLY A 197 -11.42 -25.42 -13.39
CA GLY A 197 -11.54 -25.55 -11.95
C GLY A 197 -11.59 -27.03 -11.52
N PRO A 198 -11.06 -27.39 -10.35
CA PRO A 198 -11.05 -28.76 -9.86
C PRO A 198 -12.49 -29.24 -9.59
N ALA A 199 -12.71 -30.54 -9.81
CA ALA A 199 -13.97 -31.26 -9.67
C ALA A 199 -14.45 -31.44 -8.21
N ASP A 200 -14.32 -30.40 -7.38
CA ASP A 200 -14.72 -30.39 -5.96
C ASP A 200 -16.06 -29.64 -5.76
N ALA A 201 -17.01 -29.77 -6.69
CA ALA A 201 -18.34 -29.21 -6.49
C ALA A 201 -19.07 -29.93 -5.34
N ALA A 202 -19.53 -29.17 -4.35
CA ALA A 202 -20.26 -29.67 -3.19
C ALA A 202 -21.50 -28.83 -2.94
N GLY A 203 -22.67 -29.36 -3.34
CA GLY A 203 -23.94 -28.67 -3.24
C GLY A 203 -23.95 -27.37 -4.08
N ALA A 204 -24.31 -26.25 -3.45
CA ALA A 204 -24.32 -24.93 -4.08
C ALA A 204 -22.92 -24.31 -4.27
N PHE A 205 -21.87 -24.92 -3.70
CA PHE A 205 -20.50 -24.41 -3.76
C PHE A 205 -19.67 -25.17 -4.81
N SER A 206 -19.30 -24.48 -5.88
CA SER A 206 -18.58 -25.07 -7.02
C SER A 206 -17.13 -24.63 -7.13
N GLY A 207 -16.71 -23.57 -6.44
CA GLY A 207 -15.32 -23.12 -6.36
C GLY A 207 -14.77 -23.34 -4.97
N TRP A 208 -13.56 -23.89 -4.85
CA TRP A 208 -12.88 -24.09 -3.57
C TRP A 208 -11.42 -23.67 -3.64
N LEU A 209 -10.99 -22.93 -2.64
CA LEU A 209 -9.58 -22.63 -2.34
C LEU A 209 -9.28 -23.18 -0.95
N LYS A 210 -8.18 -23.91 -0.84
CA LYS A 210 -7.84 -24.68 0.36
C LYS A 210 -6.66 -24.01 1.08
N ASP A 211 -6.63 -24.15 2.39
CA ASP A 211 -5.47 -23.86 3.22
C ASP A 211 -4.99 -22.38 3.11
N LEU A 212 -5.91 -21.45 2.89
CA LEU A 212 -5.61 -20.02 2.79
C LEU A 212 -5.29 -19.40 4.15
N HIS A 213 -4.36 -18.45 4.18
CA HIS A 213 -3.93 -17.81 5.41
C HIS A 213 -4.88 -16.68 5.82
N LEU A 214 -5.67 -16.90 6.88
CA LEU A 214 -6.49 -15.87 7.50
C LEU A 214 -5.76 -15.29 8.71
N HIS A 215 -5.64 -13.96 8.73
CA HIS A 215 -5.05 -13.17 9.80
C HIS A 215 -6.15 -12.39 10.52
N THR A 216 -6.23 -12.51 11.84
CA THR A 216 -7.12 -11.67 12.66
C THR A 216 -6.25 -10.63 13.37
N VAL A 217 -6.46 -9.35 13.08
CA VAL A 217 -5.56 -8.29 13.52
C VAL A 217 -6.21 -7.43 14.58
N ALA A 218 -5.63 -7.42 15.78
CA ALA A 218 -5.96 -6.43 16.80
C ALA A 218 -5.17 -5.14 16.52
N PRO A 219 -5.82 -4.02 16.14
CA PRO A 219 -5.11 -2.79 15.76
C PRO A 219 -4.23 -2.25 16.89
N ASP A 220 -4.66 -2.42 18.14
CA ASP A 220 -3.92 -1.95 19.33
C ASP A 220 -2.64 -2.76 19.60
N LYS A 221 -2.55 -3.99 19.10
CA LYS A 221 -1.40 -4.89 19.32
C LYS A 221 -0.51 -5.01 18.08
N LEU A 222 -0.91 -4.41 16.96
CA LEU A 222 -0.20 -4.53 15.71
C LEU A 222 1.11 -3.74 15.75
N LYS A 223 2.24 -4.46 15.67
CA LYS A 223 3.54 -3.85 15.45
C LYS A 223 3.75 -3.66 13.96
N LEU A 224 3.82 -2.40 13.50
CA LEU A 224 4.11 -2.06 12.11
C LEU A 224 5.59 -2.33 11.79
N LYS A 225 5.90 -3.61 11.54
CA LYS A 225 7.21 -4.09 11.11
C LYS A 225 7.02 -5.04 9.93
N ALA A 226 7.97 -5.02 8.99
CA ALA A 226 7.98 -6.01 7.91
C ALA A 226 7.87 -7.43 8.48
N ASP A 227 7.05 -8.26 7.83
CA ASP A 227 6.83 -9.66 8.16
C ASP A 227 6.27 -9.93 9.57
N SER A 228 5.72 -8.93 10.26
CA SER A 228 5.19 -9.07 11.62
C SER A 228 4.08 -10.12 11.72
N LEU A 229 3.26 -10.26 10.69
CA LEU A 229 2.14 -11.20 10.62
C LEU A 229 2.44 -12.43 9.76
N LEU A 230 3.65 -12.55 9.20
CA LEU A 230 4.01 -13.64 8.29
C LEU A 230 3.79 -15.03 8.90
N LYS A 231 3.98 -15.16 10.23
CA LYS A 231 3.82 -16.42 10.97
C LYS A 231 2.55 -16.48 11.83
N GLU A 232 1.80 -15.38 11.91
CA GLU A 232 0.59 -15.28 12.74
C GLU A 232 -0.64 -15.39 11.84
N PHE A 233 -0.99 -16.63 11.49
CA PHE A 233 -2.15 -16.94 10.67
C PHE A 233 -2.81 -18.25 11.11
N THR A 234 -4.02 -18.41 10.64
CA THR A 234 -4.81 -19.64 10.74
C THR A 234 -5.26 -20.05 9.35
N GLU A 235 -5.19 -21.33 9.03
CA GLU A 235 -5.57 -21.83 7.71
C GLU A 235 -7.07 -22.03 7.60
N TYR A 236 -7.66 -21.48 6.55
CA TYR A 236 -9.08 -21.56 6.23
C TYR A 236 -9.29 -22.05 4.80
N ASP A 237 -10.38 -22.76 4.59
CA ASP A 237 -10.86 -23.05 3.25
C ASP A 237 -11.94 -22.02 2.88
N VAL A 238 -11.93 -21.60 1.61
CA VAL A 238 -12.86 -20.63 1.07
C VAL A 238 -13.65 -21.28 -0.07
N ALA A 239 -14.97 -21.27 0.05
CA ALA A 239 -15.89 -21.83 -0.91
C ALA A 239 -16.77 -20.75 -1.53
N PHE A 240 -16.97 -20.86 -2.84
CA PHE A 240 -17.74 -19.91 -3.64
C PHE A 240 -19.05 -20.55 -4.10
N SER A 241 -20.15 -19.87 -3.85
CA SER A 241 -21.46 -20.13 -4.45
C SER A 241 -21.94 -18.88 -5.21
N ALA A 242 -23.04 -19.00 -5.95
CA ALA A 242 -23.63 -17.88 -6.70
C ALA A 242 -23.96 -16.67 -5.81
N ASP A 243 -24.41 -16.90 -4.58
CA ASP A 243 -24.94 -15.84 -3.71
C ASP A 243 -24.07 -15.58 -2.46
N GLN A 244 -23.24 -16.55 -2.07
CA GLN A 244 -22.54 -16.54 -0.78
C GLN A 244 -21.10 -17.03 -0.88
N LEU A 245 -20.24 -16.45 -0.07
CA LEU A 245 -18.87 -16.91 0.18
C LEU A 245 -18.83 -17.55 1.56
N LEU A 246 -18.36 -18.80 1.62
CA LEU A 246 -18.19 -19.54 2.87
C LEU A 246 -16.71 -19.61 3.21
N VAL A 247 -16.35 -19.19 4.42
CA VAL A 247 -14.97 -19.22 4.95
C VAL A 247 -14.97 -20.09 6.20
N VAL A 248 -14.25 -21.20 6.17
CA VAL A 248 -14.33 -22.24 7.20
C VAL A 248 -12.98 -22.67 7.72
N ASN A 249 -12.89 -22.80 9.04
CA ASN A 249 -11.74 -23.39 9.71
C ASN A 249 -12.02 -24.86 10.00
N LEU A 250 -11.24 -25.74 9.36
CA LEU A 250 -11.34 -27.19 9.55
C LEU A 250 -10.35 -27.72 10.58
N ALA A 251 -9.43 -26.89 11.08
CA ALA A 251 -8.51 -27.30 12.13
C ALA A 251 -9.24 -27.33 13.48
N LYS A 252 -9.34 -28.50 14.10
CA LYS A 252 -9.75 -28.57 15.51
C LYS A 252 -8.72 -27.82 16.35
N LYS A 253 -9.19 -27.00 17.31
CA LYS A 253 -8.42 -26.11 18.22
C LYS A 253 -7.32 -26.78 19.11
N GLY A 254 -6.87 -27.99 18.78
CA GLY A 254 -5.85 -28.76 19.50
C GLY A 254 -4.89 -29.56 18.60
N GLY A 255 -4.80 -29.26 17.30
CA GLY A 255 -3.82 -29.84 16.39
C GLY A 255 -2.43 -29.26 16.62
N GLY A 256 -1.75 -29.68 17.68
CA GLY A 256 -0.39 -29.28 18.01
C GLY A 256 0.64 -29.68 16.95
N LEU A 257 1.85 -29.14 17.13
CA LEU A 257 3.10 -29.18 16.35
C LEU A 257 3.62 -30.55 15.85
N PHE A 258 2.80 -31.61 15.86
CA PHE A 258 3.17 -32.98 15.52
C PHE A 258 2.27 -33.52 14.40
N GLY A 259 2.64 -33.25 13.14
CA GLY A 259 2.51 -34.09 11.93
C GLY A 259 1.25 -34.93 11.62
N GLY A 260 0.18 -34.88 12.40
CA GLY A 260 -1.05 -35.67 12.25
C GLY A 260 -2.30 -34.82 11.99
N GLY A 261 -2.13 -33.51 11.84
CA GLY A 261 -3.21 -32.55 11.57
C GLY A 261 -3.77 -32.69 10.16
N ASP A 262 -2.92 -32.93 9.16
CA ASP A 262 -3.32 -32.91 7.74
C ASP A 262 -4.30 -34.02 7.38
N LYS A 263 -4.10 -35.23 7.89
CA LYS A 263 -5.03 -36.35 7.66
C LYS A 263 -6.41 -36.09 8.27
N LYS A 264 -6.45 -35.56 9.49
CA LYS A 264 -7.71 -35.18 10.16
C LYS A 264 -8.40 -34.00 9.48
N LYS A 265 -7.62 -33.05 8.95
CA LYS A 265 -8.13 -31.92 8.17
C LYS A 265 -8.74 -32.39 6.86
N ALA A 266 -8.11 -33.34 6.18
CA ALA A 266 -8.65 -33.96 4.97
C ALA A 266 -9.96 -34.73 5.23
N GLU A 267 -10.02 -35.53 6.30
CA GLU A 267 -11.24 -36.24 6.72
C GLU A 267 -12.37 -35.25 7.10
N ALA A 268 -12.05 -34.16 7.80
CA ALA A 268 -13.01 -33.11 8.13
C ALA A 268 -13.50 -32.39 6.87
N ARG A 269 -12.62 -32.13 5.90
CA ARG A 269 -12.95 -31.54 4.60
C ARG A 269 -13.89 -32.44 3.81
N GLU A 270 -13.62 -33.74 3.75
CA GLU A 270 -14.48 -34.69 3.06
C GLU A 270 -15.87 -34.80 3.71
N THR A 271 -15.92 -34.82 5.05
CA THR A 271 -17.17 -34.80 5.82
C THR A 271 -17.98 -33.52 5.56
N MET A 272 -17.31 -32.37 5.51
CA MET A 272 -17.93 -31.09 5.18
C MET A 272 -18.47 -31.08 3.75
N LEU A 273 -17.68 -31.53 2.77
CA LEU A 273 -18.11 -31.59 1.37
C LEU A 273 -19.31 -32.54 1.22
N GLN A 274 -19.33 -33.66 1.93
CA GLN A 274 -20.48 -34.56 1.95
C GLN A 274 -21.71 -33.89 2.58
N HIS A 275 -21.55 -33.19 3.71
CA HIS A 275 -22.64 -32.46 4.35
C HIS A 275 -23.26 -31.39 3.44
N LEU A 276 -22.43 -30.69 2.65
CA LEU A 276 -22.87 -29.71 1.67
C LEU A 276 -23.56 -30.37 0.46
N LYS A 277 -23.08 -31.53 0.01
CA LYS A 277 -23.72 -32.34 -1.04
C LYS A 277 -25.09 -32.87 -0.60
N ASP A 278 -25.23 -33.23 0.67
CA ASP A 278 -26.48 -33.68 1.28
C ASP A 278 -27.53 -32.55 1.43
N GLY A 279 -27.17 -31.29 1.13
CA GLY A 279 -28.07 -30.13 1.21
C GLY A 279 -28.44 -29.73 2.64
N LYS A 280 -27.67 -30.17 3.64
CA LYS A 280 -27.91 -29.86 5.05
C LYS A 280 -27.61 -28.37 5.35
N PRO A 281 -28.30 -27.77 6.34
CA PRO A 281 -28.15 -26.35 6.63
C PRO A 281 -26.73 -26.00 7.06
N LEU A 282 -26.22 -24.84 6.61
CA LEU A 282 -24.88 -24.34 6.94
C LEU A 282 -24.68 -24.16 8.46
N ALA A 283 -25.76 -24.04 9.23
CA ALA A 283 -25.74 -23.98 10.69
C ALA A 283 -25.20 -25.26 11.36
N GLU A 284 -25.32 -26.43 10.71
CA GLU A 284 -24.92 -27.74 11.25
C GLU A 284 -23.52 -28.20 10.81
N LEU A 285 -22.82 -27.38 10.00
CA LEU A 285 -21.46 -27.65 9.57
C LEU A 285 -20.52 -27.91 10.76
N THR A 286 -19.82 -29.04 10.72
CA THR A 286 -18.85 -29.53 11.72
C THR A 286 -17.49 -28.83 11.64
N ALA A 287 -17.49 -27.52 11.36
CA ALA A 287 -16.30 -26.68 11.32
C ALA A 287 -16.02 -26.04 12.70
N THR A 288 -14.74 -25.80 13.01
CA THR A 288 -14.34 -25.14 14.27
C THR A 288 -14.74 -23.66 14.28
N ASP A 289 -14.68 -23.02 13.12
CA ASP A 289 -15.13 -21.65 12.89
C ASP A 289 -15.72 -21.57 11.47
N LYS A 290 -16.75 -20.73 11.30
CA LYS A 290 -17.40 -20.52 10.00
C LYS A 290 -17.91 -19.09 9.87
N GLN A 291 -17.70 -18.53 8.70
CA GLN A 291 -18.19 -17.21 8.33
C GLN A 291 -18.84 -17.31 6.96
N ILE A 292 -19.99 -16.66 6.83
CA ILE A 292 -20.77 -16.64 5.60
C ILE A 292 -20.95 -15.18 5.24
N PHE A 293 -20.55 -14.82 4.02
CA PHE A 293 -20.68 -13.47 3.49
C PHE A 293 -21.65 -13.47 2.32
N SER A 294 -22.56 -12.49 2.30
CA SER A 294 -23.44 -12.26 1.16
C SER A 294 -22.71 -11.60 -0.01
N ALA A 295 -23.25 -11.69 -1.22
CA ALA A 295 -22.76 -10.98 -2.39
C ALA A 295 -22.51 -9.47 -2.15
N ASP A 296 -23.36 -8.81 -1.36
CA ASP A 296 -23.20 -7.38 -1.03
C ASP A 296 -22.03 -7.12 -0.07
N GLN A 297 -21.79 -8.01 0.88
CA GLN A 297 -20.63 -7.92 1.78
C GLN A 297 -19.33 -8.18 1.02
N ILE A 298 -19.33 -9.11 0.07
CA ILE A 298 -18.15 -9.46 -0.74
C ILE A 298 -17.67 -8.25 -1.56
N ARG A 299 -18.57 -7.40 -2.03
CA ARG A 299 -18.22 -6.14 -2.72
C ARG A 299 -17.44 -5.15 -1.86
N GLN A 300 -17.42 -5.32 -0.53
CA GLN A 300 -16.64 -4.49 0.39
C GLN A 300 -15.17 -4.94 0.51
N MET A 301 -14.84 -6.12 -0.02
CA MET A 301 -13.48 -6.62 -0.03
C MET A 301 -12.58 -5.72 -0.87
N ARG A 302 -11.34 -5.57 -0.42
CA ARG A 302 -10.32 -4.82 -1.16
C ARG A 302 -8.93 -5.36 -0.86
N VAL A 303 -8.04 -5.21 -1.82
CA VAL A 303 -6.60 -5.47 -1.59
C VAL A 303 -6.05 -4.35 -0.72
N VAL A 304 -5.34 -4.73 0.34
CA VAL A 304 -4.68 -3.79 1.28
C VAL A 304 -3.15 -3.87 1.23
N GLN A 305 -2.63 -4.96 0.66
CA GLN A 305 -1.21 -5.15 0.35
C GLN A 305 -1.11 -5.95 -0.97
N PRO A 306 -0.29 -5.54 -1.95
CA PRO A 306 0.41 -4.26 -2.01
C PRO A 306 -0.57 -3.07 -2.00
N ALA A 307 -0.03 -1.89 -1.74
CA ALA A 307 -0.73 -0.63 -1.93
C ALA A 307 -0.07 0.10 -3.09
N ALA A 308 -0.85 0.57 -4.06
CA ALA A 308 -0.31 1.31 -5.20
C ALA A 308 0.39 2.60 -4.77
N ASN A 309 -0.13 3.24 -3.73
CA ASN A 309 0.48 4.39 -3.10
C ASN A 309 0.67 4.14 -1.60
N ARG A 310 1.84 4.53 -1.08
CA ARG A 310 2.15 4.50 0.34
C ARG A 310 1.14 5.30 1.17
N ALA A 311 0.59 6.39 0.62
CA ALA A 311 -0.44 7.21 1.27
C ALA A 311 -1.80 6.49 1.41
N GLU A 312 -2.10 5.54 0.53
CA GLU A 312 -3.33 4.74 0.56
C GLU A 312 -3.17 3.44 1.36
N SER A 313 -1.93 3.11 1.71
CA SER A 313 -1.62 1.90 2.48
C SER A 313 -2.10 2.04 3.92
N MET A 314 -2.96 1.10 4.34
CA MET A 314 -3.37 0.97 5.75
C MET A 314 -2.19 0.70 6.69
N PHE A 315 -1.06 0.22 6.16
CA PHE A 315 0.14 -0.15 6.92
C PHE A 315 1.35 0.73 6.55
N ALA A 316 1.11 1.94 6.04
CA ALA A 316 2.15 2.91 5.67
C ALA A 316 3.18 2.36 4.66
N GLY A 317 2.76 1.44 3.78
CA GLY A 317 3.57 0.79 2.76
C GLY A 317 4.45 -0.35 3.27
N ILE A 318 4.28 -0.77 4.53
CA ILE A 318 5.06 -1.84 5.13
C ILE A 318 4.42 -3.19 4.79
N THR A 319 5.21 -4.13 4.30
CA THR A 319 4.76 -5.49 3.96
C THR A 319 4.64 -6.37 5.21
N ILE A 320 3.63 -6.09 6.04
CA ILE A 320 3.45 -6.78 7.34
C ILE A 320 3.09 -8.26 7.19
N PHE A 321 2.44 -8.65 6.08
CA PHE A 321 2.03 -10.03 5.83
C PHE A 321 3.14 -10.89 5.20
N GLY A 322 4.25 -10.28 4.79
CA GLY A 322 5.29 -10.93 3.99
C GLY A 322 5.61 -10.16 2.72
N ALA A 323 6.88 -10.07 2.37
CA ALA A 323 7.30 -9.62 1.05
C ALA A 323 6.75 -10.56 -0.06
N GLY A 324 6.23 -9.99 -1.15
CA GLY A 324 5.65 -10.76 -2.26
C GLY A 324 4.30 -11.43 -1.95
N ARG A 325 3.70 -11.18 -0.78
CA ARG A 325 2.32 -11.63 -0.47
C ARG A 325 1.30 -10.55 -0.75
N ILE A 326 0.12 -10.99 -1.17
CA ILE A 326 -1.03 -10.14 -1.46
C ILE A 326 -2.05 -10.34 -0.34
N ALA A 327 -2.46 -9.27 0.33
CA ALA A 327 -3.42 -9.33 1.42
C ALA A 327 -4.73 -8.63 1.05
N VAL A 328 -5.85 -9.31 1.27
CA VAL A 328 -7.20 -8.85 1.00
C VAL A 328 -7.95 -8.71 2.32
N MET A 329 -8.57 -7.57 2.55
CA MET A 329 -9.42 -7.35 3.71
C MET A 329 -10.76 -8.06 3.51
N MET A 330 -11.15 -8.87 4.49
CA MET A 330 -12.45 -9.53 4.53
C MET A 330 -13.55 -8.52 4.88
N PRO A 331 -14.82 -8.78 4.50
CA PRO A 331 -15.93 -7.95 4.93
C PRO A 331 -16.03 -7.94 6.46
N TYR A 332 -16.49 -6.82 7.03
CA TYR A 332 -16.74 -6.74 8.46
C TYR A 332 -17.90 -7.67 8.81
N SER A 333 -17.76 -8.42 9.90
CA SER A 333 -18.90 -9.13 10.45
C SER A 333 -19.84 -8.15 11.16
N ASP A 334 -21.08 -8.59 11.37
CA ASP A 334 -22.09 -7.78 12.06
C ASP A 334 -21.82 -7.67 13.59
N ASP A 335 -20.80 -8.37 14.10
CA ASP A 335 -20.40 -8.28 15.51
C ASP A 335 -19.55 -7.01 15.73
N PRO A 336 -20.00 -6.06 16.58
CA PRO A 336 -19.27 -4.82 16.84
C PRO A 336 -17.90 -5.04 17.51
N ASN A 337 -17.65 -6.21 18.10
CA ASN A 337 -16.37 -6.55 18.72
C ASN A 337 -15.45 -7.37 17.81
N ALA A 338 -15.89 -7.69 16.58
CA ALA A 338 -15.07 -8.46 15.66
C ALA A 338 -13.86 -7.65 15.20
N LEU A 339 -12.70 -8.29 15.30
CA LEU A 339 -11.46 -7.73 14.81
C LEU A 339 -11.40 -7.82 13.27
N PRO A 340 -10.74 -6.86 12.60
CA PRO A 340 -10.56 -6.92 11.16
C PRO A 340 -9.77 -8.17 10.77
N GLN A 341 -10.23 -8.82 9.69
CA GLN A 341 -9.63 -10.02 9.16
C GLN A 341 -9.08 -9.81 7.76
N TYR A 342 -7.97 -10.48 7.46
CA TYR A 342 -7.27 -10.37 6.19
C TYR A 342 -6.90 -11.75 5.69
N LEU A 343 -7.23 -12.05 4.43
CA LEU A 343 -6.69 -13.22 3.74
C LEU A 343 -5.38 -12.84 3.06
N SER A 344 -4.31 -13.60 3.28
CA SER A 344 -3.04 -13.43 2.57
C SER A 344 -2.77 -14.57 1.60
N PHE A 345 -2.32 -14.21 0.41
CA PHE A 345 -2.20 -15.09 -0.74
C PHE A 345 -0.79 -15.02 -1.33
N ASN A 346 -0.35 -16.14 -1.89
CA ASN A 346 0.67 -16.15 -2.93
C ASN A 346 0.05 -15.73 -4.29
N LEU A 347 0.88 -15.51 -5.30
CA LEU A 347 0.42 -14.98 -6.59
C LEU A 347 -0.63 -15.87 -7.27
N THR A 348 -0.39 -17.18 -7.34
CA THR A 348 -1.27 -18.16 -7.97
C THR A 348 -2.61 -18.25 -7.24
N GLU A 349 -2.58 -18.28 -5.90
CA GLU A 349 -3.77 -18.31 -5.06
C GLU A 349 -4.60 -17.03 -5.23
N PHE A 350 -3.96 -15.87 -5.26
CA PHE A 350 -4.63 -14.59 -5.46
C PHE A 350 -5.31 -14.51 -6.83
N ARG A 351 -4.63 -14.97 -7.89
CA ARG A 351 -5.23 -15.00 -9.24
C ARG A 351 -6.43 -15.93 -9.29
N ALA A 352 -6.33 -17.12 -8.70
CA ALA A 352 -7.47 -18.04 -8.60
C ALA A 352 -8.64 -17.42 -7.81
N PHE A 353 -8.33 -16.73 -6.71
CA PHE A 353 -9.31 -16.00 -5.91
C PHE A 353 -9.98 -14.86 -6.69
N ALA A 354 -9.21 -14.02 -7.38
CA ALA A 354 -9.73 -12.93 -8.20
C ALA A 354 -10.58 -13.44 -9.37
N SER A 355 -10.15 -14.52 -10.05
CA SER A 355 -10.95 -15.17 -11.09
C SER A 355 -12.25 -15.75 -10.55
N ALA A 356 -12.25 -16.33 -9.34
CA ALA A 356 -13.47 -16.80 -8.69
C ALA A 356 -14.41 -15.62 -8.36
N LEU A 357 -13.89 -14.52 -7.81
CA LEU A 357 -14.70 -13.33 -7.54
C LEU A 357 -15.34 -12.74 -8.81
N GLN A 358 -14.61 -12.74 -9.91
CA GLN A 358 -15.15 -12.33 -11.21
C GLN A 358 -16.25 -13.28 -11.69
N LEU A 359 -16.02 -14.59 -11.61
CA LEU A 359 -16.95 -15.61 -12.08
C LEU A 359 -18.26 -15.63 -11.29
N TYR A 360 -18.20 -15.60 -9.96
CA TYR A 360 -19.37 -15.76 -9.10
C TYR A 360 -20.08 -14.44 -8.79
N TYR A 361 -19.36 -13.33 -8.67
CA TYR A 361 -19.93 -12.05 -8.20
C TYR A 361 -19.78 -10.90 -9.20
N GLY A 362 -19.18 -11.13 -10.37
CA GLY A 362 -18.98 -10.12 -11.40
C GLY A 362 -17.96 -9.04 -11.01
N MET A 363 -17.06 -9.32 -10.07
CA MET A 363 -16.01 -8.37 -9.65
C MET A 363 -14.85 -8.40 -10.65
N GLU A 364 -14.97 -7.60 -11.71
CA GLU A 364 -13.91 -7.46 -12.71
C GLU A 364 -12.69 -6.71 -12.17
N ASN A 365 -11.50 -7.10 -12.63
CA ASN A 365 -10.22 -6.44 -12.33
C ASN A 365 -9.94 -6.26 -10.82
N PHE A 366 -10.35 -7.22 -9.99
CA PHE A 366 -10.10 -7.18 -8.55
C PHE A 366 -8.60 -7.10 -8.24
N GLY A 367 -8.17 -5.98 -7.66
CA GLY A 367 -6.78 -5.71 -7.31
C GLY A 367 -5.92 -5.10 -8.42
N GLY A 368 -6.48 -4.80 -9.61
CA GLY A 368 -5.71 -4.18 -10.71
C GLY A 368 -5.17 -2.79 -10.40
N ASP A 369 -5.78 -2.08 -9.45
CA ASP A 369 -5.39 -0.76 -8.95
C ASP A 369 -4.51 -0.82 -7.69
N SER A 370 -4.29 -2.01 -7.12
CA SER A 370 -3.56 -2.17 -5.85
C SER A 370 -2.05 -2.31 -6.01
N GLY A 371 -1.57 -2.45 -7.25
CA GLY A 371 -0.19 -2.81 -7.56
C GLY A 371 0.10 -4.32 -7.53
N ALA A 372 -0.90 -5.15 -7.25
CA ALA A 372 -0.78 -6.60 -7.34
C ALA A 372 -0.74 -7.05 -8.82
N PRO A 373 0.17 -7.97 -9.21
CA PRO A 373 0.26 -8.43 -10.59
C PRO A 373 -0.85 -9.43 -10.96
N VAL A 374 -2.03 -8.91 -11.32
CA VAL A 374 -3.19 -9.73 -11.74
C VAL A 374 -2.88 -10.56 -13.00
N THR A 375 -2.11 -10.00 -13.92
CA THR A 375 -1.63 -10.67 -15.14
C THR A 375 -0.11 -10.64 -15.23
N ASP A 376 0.46 -11.51 -16.05
CA ASP A 376 1.90 -11.52 -16.28
C ASP A 376 2.33 -10.29 -17.07
N ALA A 377 3.32 -9.58 -16.54
CA ALA A 377 3.90 -8.40 -17.17
C ALA A 377 5.39 -8.66 -17.43
N TYR A 378 5.87 -8.23 -18.59
CA TYR A 378 7.23 -8.49 -19.05
C TYR A 378 7.94 -7.21 -19.45
N ASP A 379 9.23 -7.13 -19.13
CA ASP A 379 10.16 -6.19 -19.73
C ASP A 379 10.84 -6.87 -20.93
N THR A 380 10.75 -6.24 -22.10
CA THR A 380 11.41 -6.74 -23.31
C THR A 380 12.77 -6.11 -23.46
N HIS A 381 13.80 -6.94 -23.51
CA HIS A 381 15.19 -6.54 -23.76
C HIS A 381 15.69 -7.12 -25.07
N THR A 382 16.65 -6.46 -25.71
CA THR A 382 17.32 -7.02 -26.89
C THR A 382 18.64 -7.65 -26.47
N CYS A 383 18.90 -8.88 -26.91
CA CYS A 383 20.18 -9.55 -26.72
C CYS A 383 21.25 -8.93 -27.61
N SER A 384 22.38 -8.52 -27.04
CA SER A 384 23.47 -7.94 -27.84
C SER A 384 24.16 -8.92 -28.80
N SER A 385 24.16 -10.22 -28.50
CA SER A 385 24.94 -11.21 -29.26
C SER A 385 24.13 -11.88 -30.37
N THR A 386 22.82 -11.96 -30.20
CA THR A 386 21.90 -12.63 -31.13
C THR A 386 20.84 -11.69 -31.70
N ASN A 387 20.73 -10.46 -31.22
CA ASN A 387 19.64 -9.50 -31.52
C ASN A 387 18.23 -10.04 -31.23
N ALA A 388 18.10 -11.20 -30.60
CA ALA A 388 16.82 -11.78 -30.24
C ALA A 388 16.19 -11.04 -29.05
N PRO A 389 14.85 -10.92 -29.01
CA PRO A 389 14.17 -10.38 -27.84
C PRO A 389 14.26 -11.35 -26.66
N ILE A 390 14.42 -10.79 -25.46
CA ILE A 390 14.42 -11.47 -24.16
C ILE A 390 13.24 -10.90 -23.38
N GLN A 391 12.31 -11.75 -22.97
CA GLN A 391 11.18 -11.35 -22.14
C GLN A 391 11.49 -11.70 -20.68
N ALA A 392 11.74 -10.69 -19.86
CA ALA A 392 11.98 -10.85 -18.43
C ALA A 392 10.70 -10.54 -17.65
N LEU A 393 10.36 -11.36 -16.66
CA LEU A 393 9.20 -11.12 -15.81
C LEU A 393 9.40 -9.87 -14.95
N ARG A 394 8.36 -9.02 -14.89
CA ARG A 394 8.25 -7.93 -13.91
C ARG A 394 7.81 -8.48 -12.56
N TYR A 395 7.93 -7.67 -11.51
CA TYR A 395 7.41 -7.98 -10.16
C TYR A 395 7.92 -9.32 -9.59
N LEU A 396 9.21 -9.62 -9.80
CA LEU A 396 9.84 -10.90 -9.45
C LEU A 396 9.66 -11.34 -7.99
N GLU A 397 9.45 -10.40 -7.08
CA GLU A 397 9.20 -10.71 -5.66
C GLU A 397 7.98 -11.61 -5.45
N TYR A 398 6.88 -11.41 -6.20
CA TYR A 398 5.67 -12.22 -6.08
C TYR A 398 5.87 -13.62 -6.66
N TYR A 399 6.55 -13.71 -7.80
CA TYR A 399 6.84 -14.99 -8.44
C TYR A 399 7.84 -15.84 -7.64
N LYS A 400 8.80 -15.21 -6.95
CA LYS A 400 9.75 -15.91 -6.07
C LYS A 400 9.12 -16.34 -4.75
N ALA A 401 8.14 -15.58 -4.26
CA ALA A 401 7.40 -15.93 -3.04
C ALA A 401 6.41 -17.08 -3.27
N ASP A 402 6.02 -17.34 -4.52
CA ASP A 402 5.07 -18.40 -4.88
C ASP A 402 5.80 -19.75 -5.12
N PRO A 403 5.60 -20.76 -4.26
CA PRO A 403 6.24 -22.06 -4.42
C PRO A 403 5.70 -22.88 -5.61
N GLY A 404 4.52 -22.53 -6.13
CA GLY A 404 3.92 -23.18 -7.30
C GLY A 404 4.59 -22.79 -8.62
N ILE A 405 5.34 -21.69 -8.63
CA ILE A 405 5.95 -21.13 -9.85
C ILE A 405 7.43 -21.47 -9.93
N LYS A 406 7.82 -22.12 -11.04
CA LYS A 406 9.23 -22.41 -11.33
C LYS A 406 9.82 -21.35 -12.25
N LEU A 407 10.76 -20.59 -11.72
CA LEU A 407 11.49 -19.55 -12.46
C LEU A 407 12.84 -20.06 -12.95
N ALA A 408 13.26 -19.61 -14.13
CA ALA A 408 14.59 -19.85 -14.68
C ALA A 408 15.21 -18.55 -15.23
N PRO A 409 16.54 -18.44 -15.24
CA PRO A 409 17.20 -17.33 -15.94
C PRO A 409 16.95 -17.44 -17.45
N VAL A 410 16.44 -16.37 -18.04
CA VAL A 410 16.26 -16.21 -19.51
C VAL A 410 17.38 -15.36 -20.13
N GLY A 411 18.12 -14.65 -19.28
CA GLY A 411 19.29 -13.86 -19.68
C GLY A 411 19.96 -13.18 -18.49
N TYR A 412 20.95 -12.34 -18.78
CA TYR A 412 21.69 -11.57 -17.78
C TYR A 412 21.83 -10.13 -18.25
N GLN A 413 21.76 -9.21 -17.30
CA GLN A 413 22.01 -7.79 -17.54
C GLN A 413 23.31 -7.36 -16.85
N CYS A 414 24.19 -6.67 -17.59
CA CYS A 414 25.38 -6.07 -17.01
C CYS A 414 24.98 -4.97 -16.03
N GLY A 415 25.47 -5.05 -14.78
CA GLY A 415 25.20 -4.04 -13.76
C GLY A 415 25.70 -2.63 -14.12
N ALA A 416 26.81 -2.54 -14.86
CA ALA A 416 27.48 -1.28 -15.20
C ALA A 416 26.89 -0.59 -16.45
N CYS A 417 26.83 -1.28 -17.59
CA CYS A 417 26.39 -0.67 -18.86
C CYS A 417 24.99 -1.11 -19.32
N LYS A 418 24.29 -1.91 -18.51
CA LYS A 418 22.93 -2.44 -18.78
C LYS A 418 22.79 -3.27 -20.05
N LEU A 419 23.90 -3.70 -20.65
CA LEU A 419 23.91 -4.65 -21.77
C LEU A 419 23.23 -5.96 -21.37
N THR A 420 22.32 -6.44 -22.19
CA THR A 420 21.60 -7.70 -22.00
C THR A 420 22.11 -8.79 -22.91
N ILE A 421 22.28 -9.98 -22.35
CA ILE A 421 22.72 -11.19 -23.06
C ILE A 421 21.73 -12.31 -22.71
N SER A 422 21.14 -12.94 -23.73
CA SER A 422 20.24 -14.09 -23.54
C SER A 422 21.02 -15.34 -23.16
N GLU A 423 20.36 -16.36 -22.62
CA GLU A 423 21.02 -17.66 -22.38
C GLU A 423 21.64 -18.25 -23.67
N ALA A 424 20.99 -18.07 -24.81
CA ALA A 424 21.53 -18.49 -26.12
C ALA A 424 22.75 -17.66 -26.53
N GLY A 425 22.72 -16.34 -26.35
CA GLY A 425 23.86 -15.46 -26.62
C GLY A 425 25.05 -15.76 -25.72
N ARG A 426 24.76 -16.05 -24.45
CA ARG A 426 25.75 -16.49 -23.46
C ARG A 426 26.43 -17.78 -23.90
N ALA A 427 25.66 -18.79 -24.31
CA ALA A 427 26.20 -20.06 -24.78
C ALA A 427 27.06 -19.90 -26.04
N LYS A 428 26.61 -19.04 -26.98
CA LYS A 428 27.35 -18.70 -28.20
C LYS A 428 28.69 -18.02 -27.90
N ASP A 429 28.69 -17.05 -27.00
CA ASP A 429 29.87 -16.26 -26.65
C ASP A 429 30.72 -16.91 -25.54
N GLN A 430 30.34 -18.12 -25.10
CA GLN A 430 30.99 -18.87 -24.02
C GLN A 430 31.14 -18.05 -22.73
N LEU A 431 30.15 -17.20 -22.45
CA LEU A 431 30.14 -16.36 -21.26
C LEU A 431 29.63 -17.17 -20.06
N GLY A 432 30.46 -17.30 -19.03
CA GLY A 432 30.11 -18.08 -17.84
C GLY A 432 30.12 -19.59 -18.10
N GLY A 433 30.08 -20.36 -17.03
CA GLY A 433 30.13 -21.83 -17.10
C GLY A 433 28.86 -22.45 -17.67
N LYS A 434 28.80 -23.78 -17.67
CA LYS A 434 27.57 -24.53 -17.98
C LYS A 434 26.44 -24.00 -17.08
N ASP A 435 25.32 -23.63 -17.69
CA ASP A 435 24.13 -23.06 -17.02
C ASP A 435 24.29 -21.65 -16.41
N GLY A 436 25.26 -20.86 -16.86
CA GLY A 436 25.43 -19.47 -16.41
C GLY A 436 26.14 -19.35 -15.06
N LYS A 437 26.61 -20.48 -14.50
CA LYS A 437 27.43 -20.47 -13.28
C LYS A 437 28.67 -19.59 -13.47
N GLY A 438 28.80 -18.58 -12.62
CA GLY A 438 29.92 -17.64 -12.68
C GLY A 438 29.74 -16.44 -13.60
N MET A 439 28.55 -16.23 -14.17
CA MET A 439 28.24 -15.03 -14.97
C MET A 439 28.60 -13.73 -14.25
N ALA A 440 28.34 -13.64 -12.94
CA ALA A 440 28.68 -12.44 -12.16
C ALA A 440 30.16 -12.02 -12.23
N LYS A 441 31.08 -12.97 -12.45
CA LYS A 441 32.53 -12.71 -12.53
C LYS A 441 33.02 -12.44 -13.95
N GLN A 442 32.20 -12.70 -14.97
CA GLN A 442 32.57 -12.53 -16.37
C GLN A 442 32.67 -11.05 -16.75
N LYS A 443 33.58 -10.74 -17.67
CA LYS A 443 33.72 -9.39 -18.23
C LYS A 443 32.60 -9.16 -19.25
N CYS A 444 31.92 -8.02 -19.12
CA CYS A 444 30.95 -7.58 -20.09
C CYS A 444 31.65 -7.28 -21.44
N PRO A 445 31.15 -7.81 -22.56
CA PRO A 445 31.79 -7.60 -23.86
C PRO A 445 31.81 -6.12 -24.30
N LYS A 446 30.86 -5.30 -23.82
CA LYS A 446 30.76 -3.87 -24.16
C LYS A 446 31.66 -2.97 -23.30
N CYS A 447 31.63 -3.14 -21.98
CA CYS A 447 32.31 -2.20 -21.06
C CYS A 447 33.51 -2.80 -20.31
N GLN A 448 33.81 -4.09 -20.51
CA GLN A 448 34.91 -4.83 -19.87
C GLN A 448 34.86 -4.92 -18.33
N GLN A 449 33.84 -4.33 -17.69
CA GLN A 449 33.54 -4.47 -16.27
C GLN A 449 32.88 -5.81 -15.97
N LYS A 450 32.90 -6.23 -14.70
CA LYS A 450 32.18 -7.44 -14.25
C LYS A 450 30.68 -7.30 -14.53
N MET A 451 30.07 -8.37 -15.04
CA MET A 451 28.63 -8.44 -15.32
C MET A 451 27.77 -8.21 -14.06
N GLY A 452 28.19 -8.73 -12.91
CA GLY A 452 27.41 -8.70 -11.68
C GLY A 452 26.28 -9.75 -11.65
N ASP A 453 25.62 -9.89 -10.50
CA ASP A 453 24.58 -10.89 -10.27
C ASP A 453 23.19 -10.33 -10.57
N ASN A 454 22.91 -10.06 -11.86
CA ASN A 454 21.61 -9.55 -12.32
C ASN A 454 21.00 -10.49 -13.37
N PRO A 455 20.53 -11.69 -12.97
CA PRO A 455 19.79 -12.56 -13.87
C PRO A 455 18.42 -11.96 -14.19
N LEU A 456 18.07 -11.98 -15.47
CA LEU A 456 16.71 -11.76 -15.94
C LEU A 456 15.97 -13.08 -15.80
N MET A 457 14.92 -13.08 -14.99
CA MET A 457 14.14 -14.29 -14.72
C MET A 457 12.90 -14.33 -15.62
N GLY A 458 12.57 -15.53 -16.10
CA GLY A 458 11.32 -15.82 -16.77
C GLY A 458 10.74 -17.13 -16.23
N PHE A 459 9.62 -17.56 -16.79
CA PHE A 459 9.14 -18.92 -16.56
C PHE A 459 10.20 -19.92 -17.03
N ALA A 460 10.39 -21.00 -16.27
CA ALA A 460 11.22 -22.10 -16.74
C ALA A 460 10.73 -22.50 -18.13
N PRO A 461 11.61 -22.61 -19.14
CA PRO A 461 11.19 -23.10 -20.44
C PRO A 461 10.57 -24.48 -20.18
N ASN A 462 9.28 -24.61 -20.48
CA ASN A 462 8.71 -25.94 -20.59
C ASN A 462 9.60 -26.70 -21.57
N PRO A 463 9.96 -27.95 -21.28
CA PRO A 463 10.55 -28.82 -22.28
C PRO A 463 9.45 -29.14 -23.30
N ASP A 464 9.04 -28.16 -24.10
CA ASP A 464 8.07 -28.34 -25.16
C ASP A 464 8.78 -28.85 -26.42
N PRO A 465 8.05 -29.64 -27.22
CA PRO A 465 8.61 -30.71 -28.02
C PRO A 465 9.45 -30.15 -29.16
N VAL A 466 10.52 -30.89 -29.44
CA VAL A 466 11.32 -30.86 -30.67
C VAL A 466 10.60 -30.13 -31.80
N ALA A 467 11.12 -28.97 -32.17
CA ALA A 467 10.79 -28.32 -33.43
C ALA A 467 10.91 -29.35 -34.56
N THR A 468 9.78 -29.85 -35.05
CA THR A 468 9.67 -30.50 -36.35
C THR A 468 9.97 -29.43 -37.39
N ALA A 469 11.27 -29.19 -37.62
CA ALA A 469 11.73 -28.50 -38.79
C ALA A 469 11.39 -29.38 -39.99
N ALA A 470 10.47 -28.87 -40.80
CA ALA A 470 10.11 -29.38 -42.10
C ALA A 470 11.35 -29.69 -42.94
N LYS A 471 11.29 -30.82 -43.64
CA LYS A 471 12.19 -31.19 -44.72
C LYS A 471 11.60 -30.75 -46.04
#